data_AF-A0A5K1A1R8-F1
#
_entry.id   AF-A0A5K1A1R8-F1
#
_cell.length_a   1.000
_cell.length_b   1.000
_cell.length_c   1.000
_cell.angle_alpha   90.00
_cell.angle_beta   90.00
_cell.angle_gamma   90.00
#
_symmetry.space_group_name_H-M   'P 1'
#
loop_
_entity.id
_entity.type
_entity.pdbx_description
1 polymer ?
#
loop_
_entity_poly.entity_id
_entity_poly.type
_entity_poly.pdbx_seq_one_letter_code
_entity_poly.pdbx_strand_id
1 'polypeptide(L)' 'FVDPLKLCCGGGDKLIYCGYSAIVNGVEVAAPICADPLKYVSWDGIHYSHAANQLIAKQVVDGSFSDPPIALDKACH' A
#
# COMPACT_ATOMS: atom_id res chain seq x y z
N PHE A 1 -8.89 7.18 3.78
CA PHE A 1 -7.99 6.36 4.62
C PHE A 1 -8.29 6.62 6.09
N VAL A 2 -8.01 5.66 6.99
CA VAL A 2 -7.95 5.86 8.45
C VAL A 2 -6.67 6.64 8.82
N ASP A 3 -6.21 6.56 10.08
CA ASP A 3 -4.95 7.15 10.55
C ASP A 3 -3.81 6.94 9.53
N PRO A 4 -3.27 8.04 8.93
CA PRO A 4 -2.31 7.98 7.83
C PRO A 4 -0.96 7.38 8.23
N LEU A 5 -0.66 7.29 9.53
CA LEU A 5 0.61 6.74 10.04
C LEU A 5 0.49 5.28 10.46
N LYS A 6 -0.71 4.68 10.42
CA LYS A 6 -0.86 3.25 10.68
C LYS A 6 -0.49 2.40 9.48
N LEU A 7 0.11 1.26 9.77
CA LEU A 7 0.42 0.20 8.83
C LEU A 7 -0.77 -0.76 8.75
N CYS A 8 -1.06 -1.30 7.56
CA CYS A 8 -2.05 -2.37 7.46
C CYS A 8 -1.44 -3.72 7.83
N CYS A 9 -0.26 -4.02 7.32
CA CYS A 9 0.43 -5.28 7.51
C CYS A 9 1.73 -5.06 8.28
N GLY A 10 2.03 -6.00 9.18
CA GLY A 10 3.14 -5.86 10.10
C GLY A 10 2.81 -4.92 11.28
N GLY A 11 3.84 -4.60 12.07
CA GLY A 11 3.71 -3.89 13.34
C GLY A 11 3.75 -4.81 14.56
N GLY A 12 4.33 -4.31 15.66
CA GLY A 12 4.69 -5.09 16.86
C GLY A 12 6.11 -5.68 16.80
N ASP A 13 6.52 -6.40 17.86
CA ASP A 13 7.90 -6.92 18.06
C ASP A 13 8.33 -8.07 17.10
N LYS A 14 7.53 -8.38 16.08
CA LYS A 14 7.76 -9.54 15.20
C LYS A 14 8.22 -9.09 13.81
N LEU A 15 9.43 -9.50 13.46
CA LEU A 15 10.09 -9.27 12.16
C LEU A 15 9.59 -10.19 11.04
N ILE A 16 8.29 -10.52 11.00
CA ILE A 16 7.74 -11.32 9.88
C ILE A 16 7.30 -10.34 8.80
N TYR A 17 7.99 -10.38 7.66
CA TYR A 17 7.66 -9.54 6.51
C TYR A 17 6.29 -9.91 5.94
N CYS A 18 5.58 -8.90 5.44
CA CYS A 18 4.29 -9.09 4.80
C CYS A 18 4.40 -10.00 3.57
N GLY A 19 3.59 -11.06 3.52
CA GLY A 19 3.66 -12.10 2.49
C GLY A 19 4.55 -13.30 2.86
N TYR A 20 5.17 -13.28 4.03
CA TYR A 20 5.96 -14.40 4.55
C TYR A 20 5.32 -14.97 5.83
N SER A 21 5.67 -16.23 6.12
CA SER A 21 5.40 -16.91 7.37
C SER A 21 6.71 -17.31 8.06
N ALA A 22 6.67 -17.48 9.38
CA ALA A 22 7.77 -18.03 10.14
C ALA A 22 7.26 -19.05 11.17
N ILE A 23 8.10 -20.03 11.52
CA ILE A 23 7.81 -20.94 12.62
C ILE A 23 8.24 -20.29 13.93
N VAL A 24 7.29 -20.03 14.83
CA VAL A 24 7.53 -19.51 16.17
C VAL A 24 6.99 -20.53 17.17
N ASN A 25 7.87 -21.10 18.01
CA ASN A 25 7.51 -22.15 18.97
C ASN A 25 6.81 -23.37 18.33
N GLY A 26 7.24 -23.77 17.13
CA GLY A 26 6.67 -24.91 16.40
C GLY A 26 5.34 -24.61 15.68
N VAL A 27 4.84 -23.37 15.74
CA VAL A 27 3.61 -22.94 15.06
C VAL A 27 3.96 -22.00 13.92
N GLU A 28 3.35 -22.21 12.76
CA GLU A 28 3.45 -21.26 11.65
C GLU A 28 2.64 -19.99 11.94
N VAL A 29 3.31 -18.84 11.89
CA VAL A 29 2.72 -17.53 12.14
C VAL A 29 3.03 -16.64 10.94
N ALA A 30 2.01 -15.93 10.45
CA ALA A 30 2.16 -14.92 9.41
C ALA A 30 2.22 -13.51 10.01
N ALA A 31 2.66 -12.53 9.21
CA ALA A 31 2.58 -11.12 9.58
C ALA A 31 1.11 -10.73 9.90
N PRO A 32 0.86 -9.93 10.95
CA PRO A 32 -0.49 -9.44 11.23
C PRO A 32 -0.97 -8.55 10.07
N ILE A 33 -2.26 -8.65 9.74
CA ILE A 33 -2.89 -7.87 8.66
C ILE A 33 -4.13 -7.17 9.24
N CYS A 34 -4.34 -5.93 8.83
CA CYS A 34 -5.49 -5.13 9.21
C CYS A 34 -6.80 -5.70 8.63
N ALA A 35 -7.93 -5.41 9.28
CA ALA A 35 -9.22 -5.95 8.88
C ALA A 35 -9.71 -5.43 7.50
N ASP A 36 -9.32 -4.22 7.12
CA ASP A 36 -9.75 -3.58 5.86
C ASP A 36 -8.56 -2.87 5.18
N PRO A 37 -7.84 -3.55 4.28
CA PRO A 37 -6.66 -3.00 3.60
C PRO A 37 -6.94 -1.76 2.75
N LEU A 38 -8.19 -1.55 2.30
CA LEU A 38 -8.56 -0.40 1.47
C LEU A 38 -8.57 0.90 2.25
N LYS A 39 -8.59 0.82 3.58
CA LYS A 39 -8.61 2.00 4.46
C LYS A 39 -7.22 2.51 4.83
N TYR A 40 -6.12 1.87 4.45
CA TYR A 40 -4.78 2.25 4.88
C TYR A 40 -3.96 2.88 3.74
N VAL A 41 -3.13 3.88 4.05
CA VAL A 41 -2.20 4.47 3.07
C VAL A 41 -0.98 3.57 2.91
N SER A 42 -0.37 3.16 4.02
CA SER A 42 0.80 2.28 4.03
C SER A 42 0.39 0.81 4.17
N TRP A 43 1.03 -0.04 3.38
CA TRP A 43 0.93 -1.48 3.55
C TRP A 43 1.78 -1.93 4.73
N ASP A 44 3.10 -1.77 4.67
CA ASP A 44 4.07 -2.36 5.63
C ASP A 44 5.10 -1.36 6.19
N GLY A 45 4.89 -0.06 5.95
CA GLY A 45 5.80 1.01 6.33
C GLY A 45 6.82 1.37 5.25
N ILE A 46 6.93 0.58 4.19
CA ILE A 46 7.81 0.82 3.03
C ILE A 46 6.97 1.03 1.76
N HIS A 47 5.97 0.18 1.55
CA HIS A 47 5.11 0.18 0.38
C HIS A 47 3.78 0.89 0.64
N TYR A 48 3.25 1.56 -0.39
CA TYR A 48 1.86 2.00 -0.40
C TYR A 48 0.90 0.82 -0.55
N SER A 49 -0.29 0.95 0.05
CA SER A 49 -1.36 -0.01 -0.15
C SER A 49 -1.86 0.00 -1.60
N HIS A 50 -2.57 -1.06 -1.99
CA HIS A 50 -3.22 -1.10 -3.31
C HIS A 50 -4.17 0.09 -3.53
N ALA A 51 -4.96 0.46 -2.51
CA ALA A 51 -5.88 1.59 -2.60
C ALA A 51 -5.15 2.93 -2.77
N ALA A 52 -4.01 3.13 -2.07
CA ALA A 52 -3.18 4.32 -2.27
C ALA A 52 -2.58 4.35 -3.68
N ASN A 53 -2.07 3.22 -4.19
CA ASN A 53 -1.55 3.14 -5.55
C ASN A 53 -2.63 3.39 -6.61
N GLN A 54 -3.87 2.92 -6.42
CA GLN A 54 -4.98 3.22 -7.34
C GLN A 54 -5.27 4.73 -7.41
N LEU A 55 -5.23 5.43 -6.27
CA LEU A 55 -5.43 6.88 -6.26
C LEU A 55 -4.31 7.61 -7.00
N ILE A 56 -3.04 7.25 -6.75
CA ILE A 56 -1.90 7.87 -7.45
C ILE A 56 -1.98 7.56 -8.95
N ALA A 57 -2.22 6.32 -9.34
CA ALA A 57 -2.35 5.91 -10.73
C ALA A 57 -3.46 6.70 -11.45
N LYS A 58 -4.60 6.94 -10.78
CA LYS A 58 -5.67 7.77 -11.34
C LYS A 58 -5.19 9.18 -11.68
N GLN A 59 -4.47 9.85 -10.78
CA GLN A 59 -3.96 11.21 -11.00
C GLN A 59 -2.89 11.29 -12.08
N VAL A 60 -2.12 10.21 -12.27
CA VAL A 60 -1.17 10.09 -13.38
C VAL A 60 -1.92 9.92 -14.71
N VAL A 61 -2.91 9.02 -14.76
CA VAL A 61 -3.67 8.73 -15.98
C VAL A 61 -4.49 9.94 -16.44
N ASP A 62 -5.17 10.62 -15.51
CA ASP A 62 -5.98 11.80 -15.85
C ASP A 62 -5.15 13.09 -16.04
N GLY A 63 -3.84 13.02 -15.81
CA GLY A 63 -2.91 14.10 -16.10
C GLY A 63 -2.81 15.16 -15.01
N SER A 64 -3.53 15.01 -13.89
CA SER A 64 -3.46 15.93 -12.76
C SER A 64 -2.04 16.06 -12.18
N PHE A 65 -1.21 15.03 -12.33
CA PHE A 65 0.20 15.01 -11.92
C PHE A 65 1.20 15.18 -13.07
N SER A 66 0.73 15.49 -14.28
CA SER A 66 1.58 15.81 -15.43
C SER A 66 1.93 17.30 -15.45
N ASP A 67 3.07 17.65 -16.04
CA ASP A 67 3.44 19.04 -16.38
C ASP A 67 3.81 19.14 -17.88
N PRO A 68 2.99 19.78 -18.73
CA PRO A 68 1.71 20.43 -18.39
C PRO A 68 0.61 19.42 -17.99
N PRO A 69 -0.48 19.84 -17.31
CA PRO A 69 -1.57 18.94 -16.88
C PRO A 69 -2.38 18.41 -18.07
N ILE A 70 -1.85 17.37 -18.72
CA ILE A 70 -2.45 16.69 -19.86
C ILE A 70 -2.69 15.22 -19.52
N ALA A 71 -3.89 14.75 -19.81
CA ALA A 71 -4.25 13.35 -19.65
C ALA A 71 -3.38 12.46 -20.53
N LEU A 72 -3.08 11.25 -20.04
CA LEU A 72 -2.13 10.34 -20.70
C LEU A 72 -2.56 9.98 -22.12
N ASP A 73 -3.87 9.85 -22.37
CA ASP A 73 -4.45 9.55 -23.69
C ASP A 73 -4.32 10.70 -24.70
N LYS A 74 -3.97 11.89 -24.24
CA LYS A 74 -3.76 13.11 -25.05
C LYS A 74 -2.30 13.54 -25.12
N ALA A 75 -1.40 12.83 -24.44
CA ALA A 75 0.02 13.20 -24.33
C ALA A 75 0.82 12.89 -25.61
N CYS A 76 0.36 11.96 -26.45
CA CYS A 76 1.00 11.60 -27.71
C CYS A 76 0.23 12.18 -28.92
N HIS A 77 0.97 12.53 -29.97
CA HIS A 77 0.44 13.02 -31.25
C HIS A 77 0.20 11.89 -32.24
#